data_AF-A0A368VGA1-F1
#
_entry.id   AF-A0A368VGA1-F1
#
_cell.length_a   1.000
_cell.length_b   1.000
_cell.length_c   1.000
_cell.angle_alpha   90.00
_cell.angle_beta   90.00
_cell.angle_gamma   90.00
#
_symmetry.space_group_name_H-M   'P 1'
#
loop_
_entity.id
_entity.type
_entity.pdbx_description
1 polymer ?
#
loop_
_entity_poly.entity_id
_entity_poly.type
_entity_poly.pdbx_seq_one_letter_code
_entity_poly.pdbx_strand_id
1 'polypeptide(L)'
;MTQPGDGFEVDVPALRAAVAELKDERDRIDQLAMEAMRGIKPGELVADDRTTQLARERIEARAVGEDGSLTEATSNLRDRLNEKIAAYEATIAEYQRRDGEALPNRLPGDARA
;
A
#
# COMPACT_ATOMS: atom_id res chain seq x y z
N MET A 1 -6.19 -35.85 26.32
CA MET A 1 -5.66 -35.52 24.98
C MET A 1 -6.32 -34.22 24.56
N THR A 2 -5.62 -33.11 24.71
CA THR A 2 -6.13 -31.76 24.39
C THR A 2 -5.65 -31.43 22.99
N GLN A 3 -6.56 -31.26 22.03
CA GLN A 3 -6.20 -30.69 20.73
C GLN A 3 -5.91 -29.19 20.94
N PRO A 4 -4.74 -28.67 20.54
CA PRO A 4 -4.55 -27.24 20.44
C PRO A 4 -5.37 -26.74 19.24
N GLY A 5 -6.31 -25.83 19.50
CA GLY A 5 -6.97 -25.09 18.43
C GLY A 5 -5.94 -24.15 17.80
N ASP A 6 -5.65 -24.35 16.51
CA ASP A 6 -4.92 -23.41 15.66
C ASP A 6 -5.76 -22.15 15.43
N GLY A 7 -6.01 -21.40 16.50
CA GLY A 7 -6.61 -20.07 16.44
C GLY A 7 -5.49 -19.05 16.53
N PHE A 8 -4.89 -18.68 15.41
CA PHE A 8 -4.07 -17.47 15.36
C PHE A 8 -5.01 -16.28 15.57
N GLU A 9 -5.02 -15.73 16.79
CA GLU A 9 -5.69 -14.48 17.10
C GLU A 9 -5.01 -13.37 16.28
N VAL A 10 -5.77 -12.74 15.38
CA VAL A 10 -5.26 -11.62 14.61
C VAL A 10 -5.28 -10.38 15.49
N ASP A 11 -4.11 -9.80 15.70
CA ASP A 11 -3.93 -8.50 16.34
C ASP A 11 -4.46 -7.40 15.40
N VAL A 12 -5.76 -7.12 15.49
CA VAL A 12 -6.44 -6.10 14.70
C VAL A 12 -5.80 -4.70 14.89
N PRO A 13 -5.45 -4.27 16.11
CA PRO A 13 -4.67 -3.03 16.31
C PRO A 13 -3.36 -2.99 15.51
N ALA A 14 -2.53 -4.04 15.57
CA ALA A 14 -1.28 -4.10 14.83
C ALA A 14 -1.51 -4.10 13.31
N LEU A 15 -2.55 -4.80 12.83
CA LEU A 15 -2.92 -4.84 11.42
C LEU A 15 -3.37 -3.46 10.91
N ARG A 16 -4.10 -2.69 11.73
CA ARG A 16 -4.47 -1.30 11.41
C ARG A 16 -3.25 -0.39 11.34
N ALA A 17 -2.30 -0.54 12.26
CA ALA A 17 -1.05 0.21 12.22
C ALA A 17 -0.25 -0.09 10.94
N ALA A 18 -0.14 -1.37 10.57
CA ALA A 18 0.51 -1.78 9.33
C ALA A 18 -0.19 -1.20 8.08
N VAL A 19 -1.53 -1.16 8.05
CA VAL A 19 -2.28 -0.51 6.96
C VAL A 19 -1.95 0.98 6.87
N ALA A 20 -1.84 1.69 8.00
CA ALA A 20 -1.48 3.10 8.01
C ALA A 20 -0.07 3.32 7.44
N GLU A 21 0.92 2.53 7.87
CA GLU A 21 2.29 2.61 7.35
C GLU A 21 2.36 2.33 5.84
N LEU A 22 1.59 1.34 5.36
CA LEU A 22 1.53 1.03 3.92
C LEU A 22 0.91 2.17 3.11
N LYS A 23 -0.09 2.87 3.65
CA LYS A 23 -0.70 4.05 3.01
C LYS A 23 0.28 5.22 2.96
N ASP A 24 0.98 5.49 4.06
CA ASP A 24 2.00 6.53 4.11
C ASP A 24 3.11 6.29 3.08
N GLU A 25 3.57 5.03 2.95
CA GLU A 25 4.60 4.70 1.97
C GLU A 25 4.10 4.79 0.53
N ARG A 26 2.85 4.36 0.26
CA ARG A 26 2.21 4.55 -1.05
C ARG A 26 2.15 6.03 -1.43
N ASP A 27 1.77 6.90 -0.50
CA ASP A 27 1.66 8.33 -0.74
C ASP A 27 3.04 8.96 -1.04
N ARG A 28 4.12 8.47 -0.41
CA ARG A 28 5.50 8.85 -0.76
C ARG A 28 5.90 8.40 -2.16
N ILE A 29 5.50 7.19 -2.56
CA ILE A 29 5.76 6.67 -3.91
C ILE A 29 5.02 7.50 -4.97
N ASP A 30 3.78 7.88 -4.70
CA ASP A 30 3.02 8.78 -5.58
C ASP A 30 3.70 10.14 -5.70
N GLN A 31 4.25 10.67 -4.61
CA GLN A 31 5.04 11.90 -4.64
C GLN A 31 6.30 11.74 -5.52
N LEU A 32 7.04 10.65 -5.37
CA LEU A 32 8.22 10.37 -6.18
C LEU A 32 7.89 10.27 -7.67
N ALA A 33 6.77 9.60 -8.01
CA ALA A 33 6.29 9.50 -9.39
C ALA A 33 5.95 10.89 -9.97
N MET A 34 5.27 11.74 -9.18
CA MET A 34 4.98 13.12 -9.59
C MET A 34 6.24 13.96 -9.79
N GLU A 35 7.24 13.79 -8.93
CA GLU A 35 8.53 14.47 -9.07
C GLU A 35 9.28 14.02 -10.33
N ALA A 36 9.28 12.72 -10.64
CA ALA A 36 9.84 12.19 -11.87
C ALA A 36 9.14 12.77 -13.13
N MET A 37 7.81 12.83 -13.12
CA MET A 37 6.99 13.37 -14.21
C MET A 37 7.17 14.87 -14.44
N ARG A 38 7.44 15.65 -13.38
CA ARG A 38 7.73 17.09 -13.49
C ARG A 38 9.04 17.37 -14.24
N GLY A 39 9.79 16.32 -14.55
CA GLY A 39 11.05 16.37 -15.27
C GLY A 39 12.20 16.68 -14.34
N ILE A 40 13.30 15.96 -14.51
CA ILE A 40 14.59 16.37 -13.98
C ILE A 40 14.97 17.60 -14.79
N LYS A 41 14.76 18.81 -14.27
CA LYS A 41 15.35 20.02 -14.86
C LYS A 41 16.85 19.86 -14.69
N PRO A 42 17.62 19.49 -15.73
CA PRO A 42 19.03 19.33 -15.57
C PRO A 42 19.56 20.76 -15.64
N GLY A 43 19.65 21.42 -14.48
CA GLY A 43 20.09 22.81 -14.36
C GLY A 43 21.46 23.07 -14.99
N GLU A 44 22.18 22.00 -15.36
CA GLU A 44 23.54 22.02 -15.88
C GLU A 44 23.69 21.43 -17.30
N LEU A 45 22.71 20.69 -17.85
CA LEU A 45 22.79 20.11 -19.21
C LEU A 45 22.13 21.02 -20.25
N VAL A 46 22.51 22.31 -20.26
CA VAL A 46 21.94 23.34 -21.16
C VAL A 46 22.80 23.63 -22.39
N ALA A 47 23.98 23.02 -22.50
CA ALA A 47 24.81 23.15 -23.69
C ALA A 47 24.10 22.53 -24.92
N ASP A 48 24.05 23.27 -26.02
CA ASP A 48 23.37 22.88 -27.27
C ASP A 48 24.23 21.93 -28.13
N ASP A 49 25.11 21.17 -27.48
CA ASP A 49 25.90 20.15 -28.14
C ASP A 49 25.18 18.80 -28.10
N ARG A 50 25.47 17.97 -29.11
CA ARG A 50 24.85 16.65 -29.29
C ARG A 50 25.03 15.73 -28.09
N THR A 51 26.15 15.83 -27.35
CA THR A 51 26.43 14.95 -26.21
C THR A 51 25.53 15.30 -25.03
N THR A 52 25.39 16.60 -24.76
CA THR A 52 24.52 17.11 -23.69
C THR A 52 23.04 16.81 -23.97
N GLN A 53 22.59 16.97 -25.22
CA GLN A 53 21.24 16.60 -25.64
C GLN A 53 20.97 15.10 -25.43
N LEU A 54 21.89 14.22 -25.88
CA LEU A 54 21.75 12.77 -25.70
C LEU A 54 21.75 12.37 -24.22
N ALA A 55 22.53 13.05 -23.39
CA ALA A 55 22.54 12.83 -21.94
C ALA A 55 21.18 13.18 -21.32
N ARG A 56 20.59 14.31 -21.74
CA ARG A 56 19.24 14.73 -21.31
C ARG A 56 18.19 13.69 -21.69
N GLU A 57 18.14 13.26 -22.95
CA GLU A 57 17.19 12.25 -23.43
C GLU A 57 17.28 10.94 -22.63
N ARG A 58 18.51 10.49 -22.31
CA ARG A 58 18.71 9.27 -21.50
C ARG A 58 18.21 9.42 -20.07
N ILE A 59 18.41 10.60 -19.47
CA ILE A 59 17.91 10.90 -18.11
C ILE A 59 16.39 10.94 -18.12
N GLU A 60 15.78 11.61 -19.10
CA GLU A 60 14.33 11.67 -19.28
C GLU A 60 13.74 10.27 -19.49
N ALA A 61 14.32 9.45 -20.36
CA ALA A 61 13.88 8.06 -20.57
C ALA A 61 13.95 7.22 -19.29
N ARG A 62 14.98 7.41 -18.46
CA ARG A 62 15.07 6.73 -17.15
C ARG A 62 14.05 7.24 -16.14
N ALA A 63 13.65 8.51 -16.22
CA ALA A 63 12.67 9.09 -15.31
C ALA A 63 11.24 8.72 -15.69
N VAL A 64 10.87 8.92 -16.97
CA VAL A 64 9.47 8.88 -17.44
C VAL A 64 9.20 7.94 -18.62
N GLY A 65 10.17 7.12 -19.03
CA GLY A 65 9.99 6.15 -20.12
C GLY A 65 8.99 5.04 -19.81
N GLU A 66 8.83 4.10 -20.74
CA GLU A 66 8.00 2.91 -20.55
C GLU A 66 8.74 1.89 -19.68
N ASP A 67 9.53 1.01 -20.29
CA ASP A 67 10.17 -0.11 -19.59
C ASP A 67 11.41 0.31 -18.76
N GLY A 68 11.41 -0.08 -17.50
CA GLY A 68 12.50 0.13 -16.55
C GLY A 68 12.69 1.58 -16.13
N SER A 69 11.69 2.43 -16.37
CA SER A 69 11.67 3.81 -15.90
C SER A 69 11.31 3.88 -14.42
N LEU A 70 11.65 5.01 -13.79
CA LEU A 70 11.25 5.30 -12.42
C LEU A 70 9.71 5.36 -12.30
N THR A 71 9.02 5.98 -13.26
CA THR A 71 7.55 6.02 -13.27
C THR A 71 6.92 4.64 -13.33
N GLU A 72 7.43 3.73 -14.16
CA GLU A 72 6.91 2.36 -14.25
C GLU A 72 7.16 1.58 -12.95
N ALA A 73 8.39 1.66 -12.42
CA ALA A 73 8.74 1.02 -11.15
C ALA A 73 7.86 1.51 -9.98
N THR A 74 7.61 2.83 -9.90
CA THR A 74 6.73 3.41 -8.88
C THR A 74 5.27 2.98 -9.06
N SER A 75 4.76 2.91 -10.30
CA SER A 75 3.41 2.40 -10.56
C SER A 75 3.26 0.94 -10.12
N ASN A 76 4.20 0.08 -10.52
CA ASN A 76 4.20 -1.33 -10.15
C ASN A 76 4.25 -1.54 -8.63
N LEU A 77 5.04 -0.72 -7.92
CA LEU A 77 5.12 -0.79 -6.47
C LEU A 77 3.83 -0.30 -5.80
N ARG A 78 3.25 0.80 -6.28
CA ARG A 78 1.96 1.33 -5.81
C ARG A 78 0.86 0.30 -5.95
N ASP A 79 0.80 -0.39 -7.08
CA ASP A 79 -0.25 -1.39 -7.33
C ASP A 79 -0.14 -2.57 -6.34
N ARG A 80 1.09 -3.04 -6.06
CA ARG A 80 1.34 -4.05 -5.02
C ARG A 80 0.97 -3.58 -3.62
N LEU A 81 1.24 -2.32 -3.29
CA LEU A 81 0.85 -1.75 -2.01
C LEU A 81 -0.67 -1.68 -1.88
N ASN A 82 -1.37 -1.28 -2.94
CA ASN A 82 -2.84 -1.24 -2.96
C ASN A 82 -3.44 -2.64 -2.76
N GLU A 83 -2.90 -3.67 -3.43
CA GLU A 83 -3.32 -5.06 -3.22
C GLU A 83 -3.15 -5.49 -1.76
N LYS A 84 -2.00 -5.19 -1.15
CA LYS A 84 -1.72 -5.56 0.24
C LYS A 84 -2.58 -4.80 1.24
N ILE A 85 -2.80 -3.51 1.02
CA ILE A 85 -3.71 -2.69 1.82
C ILE A 85 -5.12 -3.27 1.76
N ALA A 86 -5.63 -3.56 0.55
CA ALA A 86 -6.96 -4.12 0.35
C ALA A 86 -7.13 -5.47 1.05
N ALA A 87 -6.11 -6.34 0.98
CA ALA A 87 -6.13 -7.62 1.68
C ALA A 87 -6.22 -7.45 3.20
N TYR A 88 -5.42 -6.55 3.79
CA TYR A 88 -5.43 -6.30 5.23
C TYR A 88 -6.73 -5.64 5.70
N GLU A 89 -7.26 -4.69 4.95
CA GLU A 89 -8.56 -4.07 5.23
C GLU A 89 -9.69 -5.10 5.16
N ALA A 90 -9.66 -6.02 4.21
CA ALA A 90 -10.61 -7.12 4.12
C ALA A 90 -10.54 -8.05 5.34
N THR A 91 -9.33 -8.42 5.78
CA THR A 91 -9.12 -9.20 7.02
C THR A 91 -9.70 -8.46 8.23
N ILE A 92 -9.38 -7.18 8.40
CA ILE A 92 -9.92 -6.36 9.51
C ILE A 92 -11.45 -6.35 9.48
N ALA A 93 -12.07 -6.21 8.30
CA ALA A 93 -13.52 -6.20 8.15
C ALA A 93 -14.16 -7.58 8.45
N GLU A 94 -13.47 -8.67 8.17
CA GLU A 94 -13.91 -10.01 8.56
C GLU A 94 -13.88 -10.20 10.08
N TYR A 95 -12.80 -9.80 10.75
CA TYR A 95 -12.71 -9.87 12.21
C TYR A 95 -13.79 -9.04 12.90
N GLN A 96 -14.03 -7.82 12.44
CA GLN A 96 -15.09 -6.97 12.99
C GLN A 96 -16.49 -7.57 12.84
N ARG A 97 -16.76 -8.30 11.75
CA ARG A 97 -18.04 -9.00 11.57
C ARG A 97 -18.19 -10.17 12.54
N ARG A 98 -17.14 -10.97 12.73
CA ARG A 98 -17.12 -12.10 13.68
C ARG A 98 -17.26 -11.64 15.12
N ASP A 99 -16.56 -10.56 15.50
CA ASP A 99 -16.68 -9.96 16.84
C ASP A 99 -18.05 -9.29 17.04
N GLY A 100 -18.63 -8.72 15.98
CA GLY A 100 -19.98 -8.13 16.00
C GLY A 100 -21.12 -9.16 16.05
N GLU A 101 -20.87 -10.42 15.68
CA GLU A 101 -21.82 -11.54 15.84
C GLU A 101 -21.84 -12.12 17.27
N ALA A 102 -20.90 -11.73 18.14
CA ALA A 102 -20.89 -12.15 19.53
C ALA A 102 -21.97 -11.41 20.36
N LEU A 103 -23.16 -12.05 20.41
CA LEU A 103 -24.30 -11.96 21.34
C LEU A 103 -25.59 -11.30 20.79
N PRO A 104 -26.72 -12.03 20.91
CA PRO A 104 -27.44 -11.92 22.17
C PRO A 104 -27.51 -13.25 22.93
N ASN A 105 -26.91 -13.25 24.12
CA ASN A 105 -27.35 -14.11 25.20
C ASN A 105 -28.79 -13.70 25.59
N ARG A 106 -29.78 -14.35 24.98
CA ARG A 106 -31.12 -14.47 25.59
C ARG A 106 -31.20 -15.83 26.26
N LEU A 107 -30.85 -15.85 27.54
CA LEU A 107 -31.53 -16.73 28.48
C LEU A 107 -32.45 -15.86 29.34
N PRO A 108 -33.78 -15.94 29.16
CA PRO A 108 -34.72 -15.73 30.24
C PRO A 108 -35.36 -17.09 30.55
N GLY A 109 -34.60 -17.96 31.20
CA GLY A 109 -35.19 -18.88 32.15
C GLY A 109 -35.22 -18.15 33.49
N ASP A 110 -36.29 -17.39 33.73
CA ASP A 110 -36.80 -17.04 35.07
C ASP A 110 -38.06 -16.17 34.93
N ALA A 111 -39.19 -16.83 34.68
CA ALA A 111 -40.51 -16.35 35.03
C ALA A 111 -41.33 -17.54 35.54
N ARG A 112 -40.95 -18.01 36.73
CA ARG A 112 -41.86 -18.74 37.63
C ARG A 112 -42.59 -17.69 38.46
N ALA A 113 -43.88 -17.52 38.21
CA ALA A 113 -44.93 -17.21 39.19
C ALA A 113 -46.29 -17.41 38.51
#